data_AF-A0A4Q5PAA0-F1
#
_entry.id   AF-A0A4Q5PAA0-F1
#
_cell.length_a   1.000
_cell.length_b   1.000
_cell.length_c   1.000
_cell.angle_alpha   90.00
_cell.angle_beta   90.00
_cell.angle_gamma   90.00
#
_symmetry.space_group_name_H-M   'P 1'
#
loop_
_entity.id
_entity.type
_entity.pdbx_description
1 polymer ?
#
loop_
_entity_poly.entity_id
_entity_poly.type
_entity_poly.pdbx_seq_one_letter_code
_entity_poly.pdbx_strand_id
1 'polypeptide(L)'
;INQRIVRNPQIHSIEIPMPDFDERLEFINHILKNQKVEIEMSIEQLANITAGLRRIQIESLFRQASKTNQKISYQLIKDKKKGIIEGECFGLVELIEPKHNLDTVGGMFEVKNYLRRIITNIKDGNYNRVPMGIFFVGPMGTGKTFVAEAFAGECGLTCLKLKNFRDKWVGTTEANLEKILNMVKALGSVLIIMDEVDRALGGGNDEGDSGTSSRVYARIKEFMSDTTNRGKILWLIMSNRPDKLDIDLMNKAAFELLNYTDFSCFSKSNTQTFTNNCKIVQAIVEEQNGSIVFTIEADRFLRNMVRAIVGTLVRVGKNEINIDDFKAIIDSKNRSNAGQSVPACGLFLVKVEYPFIN
;
A
#
# COMPACT_ATOMS: atom_id res chain seq x y z
N ILE A 1 -17.53 -10.42 29.17
CA ILE A 1 -18.95 -10.66 28.80
C ILE A 1 -19.11 -12.16 28.51
N ASN A 2 -20.18 -12.81 29.00
CA ASN A 2 -20.40 -14.24 28.85
C ASN A 2 -20.74 -14.62 27.39
N GLN A 3 -20.02 -15.57 26.78
CA GLN A 3 -20.20 -15.97 25.38
C GLN A 3 -21.60 -16.56 25.07
N ARG A 4 -22.27 -17.15 26.08
CA ARG A 4 -23.64 -17.67 25.90
C ARG A 4 -24.68 -16.56 25.72
N ILE A 5 -24.42 -15.38 26.27
CA ILE A 5 -25.28 -14.20 26.11
C ILE A 5 -25.08 -13.66 24.69
N VAL A 6 -23.83 -13.41 24.28
CA VAL A 6 -23.52 -12.83 22.96
C VAL A 6 -24.04 -13.66 21.77
N ARG A 7 -24.17 -14.99 21.93
CA ARG A 7 -24.66 -15.91 20.89
C ARG A 7 -26.15 -16.24 20.96
N ASN A 8 -26.89 -15.65 21.89
CA ASN A 8 -28.31 -15.93 22.03
C ASN A 8 -29.08 -15.27 20.86
N PRO A 9 -29.79 -16.03 20.01
CA PRO A 9 -30.52 -15.48 18.86
C PRO A 9 -31.66 -14.52 19.23
N GLN A 10 -32.08 -14.49 20.50
CA GLN A 10 -33.05 -13.52 21.02
C GLN A 10 -32.42 -12.18 21.42
N ILE A 11 -31.09 -12.06 21.34
CA ILE A 11 -30.41 -10.80 21.65
C ILE A 11 -30.28 -10.00 20.36
N HIS A 12 -30.93 -8.84 20.35
CA HIS A 12 -30.72 -7.83 19.34
C HIS A 12 -29.57 -6.93 19.79
N SER A 13 -28.51 -6.90 18.98
CA SER A 13 -27.46 -5.92 19.12
C SER A 13 -27.97 -4.56 18.66
N ILE A 14 -27.99 -3.59 19.56
CA ILE A 14 -28.24 -2.19 19.22
C ILE A 14 -26.88 -1.54 19.00
N GLU A 15 -26.62 -1.12 17.77
CA GLU A 15 -25.42 -0.37 17.45
C GLU A 15 -25.61 1.08 17.90
N ILE A 16 -24.68 1.57 18.74
CA ILE A 16 -24.65 2.97 19.15
C ILE A 16 -23.67 3.67 18.21
N PRO A 17 -24.14 4.57 17.33
CA PRO A 17 -23.26 5.25 16.39
C PRO A 17 -22.31 6.22 17.11
N MET A 18 -21.26 6.61 16.41
CA MET A 18 -20.39 7.70 16.86
C MET A 18 -21.16 9.02 16.84
N PRO A 19 -20.93 9.92 17.81
CA PRO A 19 -21.68 11.17 17.87
C PRO A 19 -21.30 12.07 16.70
N ASP A 20 -22.30 12.64 16.02
CA ASP A 20 -22.10 13.61 14.95
C ASP A 20 -21.69 15.00 15.49
N PHE A 21 -21.64 16.01 14.62
CA PHE A 21 -21.25 17.35 15.02
C PHE A 21 -22.20 17.96 16.05
N ASP A 22 -23.51 17.89 15.80
CA ASP A 22 -24.54 18.51 16.64
C ASP A 22 -24.61 17.83 18.01
N GLU A 23 -24.54 16.49 18.03
CA GLU A 23 -24.50 15.72 19.27
C GLU A 23 -23.24 16.03 20.09
N ARG A 24 -22.07 16.18 19.45
CA ARG A 24 -20.83 16.58 20.15
C ARG A 24 -20.95 18.00 20.70
N LEU A 25 -21.50 18.93 19.91
CA LEU A 25 -21.70 20.32 20.32
C LEU A 25 -22.63 20.42 21.53
N GLU A 26 -23.77 19.72 21.50
CA GLU A 26 -24.71 19.66 22.61
C GLU A 26 -24.05 19.06 23.86
N PHE A 27 -23.32 17.95 23.69
CA PHE A 27 -22.65 17.26 24.78
C PHE A 27 -21.55 18.11 25.43
N ILE A 28 -20.74 18.81 24.62
CA ILE A 28 -19.70 19.73 25.13
C ILE A 28 -20.33 20.88 25.90
N ASN A 29 -21.41 21.48 25.37
CA ASN A 29 -22.17 22.51 26.08
C ASN A 29 -22.69 22.01 27.44
N HIS A 30 -23.20 20.78 27.48
CA HIS A 30 -23.66 20.17 28.72
C HIS A 30 -22.52 20.00 29.75
N ILE A 31 -21.34 19.56 29.31
CA ILE A 31 -20.18 19.41 30.20
C ILE A 31 -19.74 20.76 30.77
N LEU A 32 -19.62 21.79 29.93
CA LEU A 32 -19.16 23.12 30.33
C LEU A 32 -20.10 23.82 31.31
N LYS A 33 -21.40 23.50 31.29
CA LYS A 33 -22.36 23.97 32.31
C LYS A 33 -22.07 23.39 33.70
N ASN A 34 -21.54 22.17 33.76
CA ASN A 34 -21.35 21.40 34.99
C ASN A 34 -19.90 21.39 35.50
N GLN A 35 -18.93 21.72 34.64
CA GLN A 35 -17.51 21.69 34.94
C GLN A 35 -16.84 23.01 34.53
N LYS A 36 -16.16 23.66 35.49
CA LYS A 36 -15.32 24.82 35.18
C LYS A 36 -14.00 24.34 34.60
N VAL A 37 -13.85 24.45 33.28
CA VAL A 37 -12.62 24.15 32.56
C VAL A 37 -12.38 25.27 31.55
N GLU A 38 -11.15 25.78 31.50
CA GLU A 38 -10.77 26.77 30.51
C GLU A 38 -10.55 26.10 29.15
N ILE A 39 -11.13 26.67 28.09
CA ILE A 39 -10.99 26.21 26.70
C ILE A 39 -10.28 27.30 25.88
N GLU A 40 -9.38 26.91 24.96
CA GLU A 40 -8.63 27.84 24.10
C GLU A 40 -9.40 28.33 22.87
N MET A 41 -10.53 27.69 22.57
CA MET A 41 -11.25 27.83 21.32
C MET A 41 -12.76 27.91 21.56
N SER A 42 -13.50 28.26 20.52
CA SER A 42 -14.97 28.21 20.55
C SER A 42 -15.49 26.78 20.74
N ILE A 43 -16.72 26.64 21.22
CA ILE A 43 -17.37 25.34 21.46
C ILE A 43 -17.58 24.62 20.11
N GLU A 44 -17.87 25.36 19.05
CA GLU A 44 -18.00 24.87 17.68
C GLU A 44 -16.68 24.35 17.13
N GLN A 45 -15.58 25.07 17.35
CA GLN A 45 -14.24 24.57 17.01
C GLN A 45 -13.91 23.30 17.80
N LEU A 46 -14.23 23.27 19.10
CA LEU A 46 -14.02 22.13 19.97
C LEU A 46 -14.81 20.89 19.50
N ALA A 47 -16.08 21.06 19.12
CA ALA A 47 -16.93 20.01 18.55
C ALA A 47 -16.41 19.50 17.19
N ASN A 48 -15.82 20.37 16.38
CA ASN A 48 -15.19 19.98 15.13
C ASN A 48 -13.92 19.14 15.34
N ILE A 49 -12.98 19.61 16.17
CA ILE A 49 -11.70 18.91 16.35
C ILE A 49 -11.81 17.60 17.15
N THR A 50 -12.86 17.46 17.96
CA THR A 50 -13.20 16.21 18.67
C THR A 50 -13.92 15.19 17.80
N ALA A 51 -14.11 15.45 16.49
CA ALA A 51 -14.60 14.45 15.54
C ALA A 51 -13.78 13.16 15.62
N GLY A 52 -14.47 12.02 15.59
CA GLY A 52 -13.89 10.69 15.77
C GLY A 52 -13.72 10.25 17.23
N LEU A 53 -14.11 11.06 18.23
CA LEU A 53 -14.13 10.67 19.64
C LEU A 53 -15.54 10.32 20.13
N ARG A 54 -15.64 9.32 21.01
CA ARG A 54 -16.87 8.96 21.73
C ARG A 54 -17.16 9.96 22.84
N ARG A 55 -18.43 10.08 23.25
CA ARG A 55 -18.83 10.93 24.40
C ARG A 55 -18.01 10.65 25.66
N ILE A 56 -17.74 9.38 25.98
CA ILE A 56 -16.94 9.01 27.16
C ILE A 56 -15.48 9.49 27.07
N GLN A 57 -14.92 9.59 25.85
CA GLN A 57 -13.55 10.07 25.63
C GLN A 57 -13.49 11.59 25.74
N ILE A 58 -14.48 12.28 25.19
CA ILE A 58 -14.65 13.73 25.37
C ILE A 58 -14.79 14.03 26.86
N GLU A 59 -15.68 13.34 27.58
CA GLU A 59 -15.86 13.52 29.02
C GLU A 59 -14.57 13.26 29.81
N SER A 60 -13.83 12.18 29.48
CA SER A 60 -12.55 11.88 30.12
C SER A 60 -11.53 13.01 29.93
N LEU A 61 -11.50 13.65 28.76
CA LEU A 61 -10.65 14.80 28.47
C LEU A 61 -10.99 15.98 29.38
N PHE A 62 -12.27 16.33 29.51
CA PHE A 62 -12.73 17.41 30.40
C PHE A 62 -12.46 17.11 31.88
N ARG A 63 -12.76 15.88 32.33
CA ARG A 63 -12.50 15.44 33.70
C ARG A 63 -11.00 15.51 34.03
N GLN A 64 -10.13 15.12 33.10
CA GLN A 64 -8.69 15.19 33.31
C GLN A 64 -8.23 16.65 33.39
N ALA A 65 -8.64 17.49 32.44
CA ALA A 65 -8.32 18.92 32.41
C ALA A 65 -8.76 19.65 33.68
N SER A 66 -9.97 19.34 34.18
CA SER A 66 -10.48 19.87 35.45
C SER A 66 -9.64 19.43 36.64
N LYS A 67 -9.24 18.15 36.71
CA LYS A 67 -8.41 17.62 37.82
C LYS A 67 -6.99 18.17 37.84
N THR A 68 -6.37 18.37 36.67
CA THR A 68 -5.00 18.87 36.55
C THR A 68 -4.92 20.39 36.44
N ASN A 69 -6.07 21.08 36.49
CA ASN A 69 -6.20 22.51 36.23
C ASN A 69 -5.52 22.94 34.92
N GLN A 70 -5.56 22.06 33.92
CA GLN A 70 -4.96 22.26 32.62
C GLN A 70 -6.03 22.78 31.66
N LYS A 71 -5.67 23.79 30.86
CA LYS A 71 -6.52 24.30 29.78
C LYS A 71 -6.71 23.25 28.69
N ILE A 72 -7.92 23.15 28.15
CA ILE A 72 -8.19 22.36 26.94
C ILE A 72 -7.69 23.15 25.73
N SER A 73 -6.49 22.79 25.29
CA SER A 73 -5.82 23.37 24.11
C SER A 73 -6.00 22.52 22.86
N TYR A 74 -5.73 23.11 21.70
CA TYR A 74 -5.71 22.38 20.43
C TYR A 74 -4.73 21.19 20.47
N GLN A 75 -3.54 21.41 21.05
CA GLN A 75 -2.50 20.40 21.15
C GLN A 75 -2.94 19.23 22.04
N LEU A 76 -3.56 19.50 23.19
CA LEU A 76 -4.04 18.45 24.10
C LEU A 76 -5.04 17.51 23.40
N ILE A 77 -5.98 18.08 22.64
CA ILE A 77 -6.99 17.30 21.92
C ILE A 77 -6.35 16.50 20.79
N LYS A 78 -5.39 17.10 20.08
CA LYS A 78 -4.65 16.42 19.02
C LYS A 78 -3.88 15.21 19.54
N ASP A 79 -3.15 15.37 20.65
CA ASP A 79 -2.39 14.29 21.30
C ASP A 79 -3.31 13.17 21.80
N LYS A 80 -4.43 13.54 22.43
CA LYS A 80 -5.46 12.57 22.87
C LYS A 80 -6.09 11.83 21.71
N LYS A 81 -6.46 12.54 20.65
CA LYS A 81 -7.04 11.98 19.44
C LYS A 81 -6.08 10.99 18.78
N LYS A 82 -4.79 11.33 18.67
CA LYS A 82 -3.74 10.43 18.18
C LYS A 82 -3.69 9.14 18.98
N GLY A 83 -3.55 9.24 20.31
CA GLY A 83 -3.46 8.06 21.18
C GLY A 83 -4.71 7.16 21.13
N ILE A 84 -5.90 7.76 21.05
CA ILE A 84 -7.17 7.03 20.95
C ILE A 84 -7.30 6.31 19.61
N ILE A 85 -7.08 7.03 18.50
CA ILE A 85 -7.20 6.48 17.14
C ILE A 85 -6.23 5.31 16.96
N GLU A 86 -4.95 5.51 17.28
CA GLU A 86 -3.93 4.48 17.12
C GLU A 86 -4.20 3.27 18.05
N GLY A 87 -4.70 3.51 19.26
CA GLY A 87 -5.08 2.47 20.22
C GLY A 87 -6.30 1.65 19.78
N GLU A 88 -7.39 2.30 19.36
CA GLU A 88 -8.62 1.63 18.91
C GLU A 88 -8.44 0.87 17.59
N CYS A 89 -7.52 1.34 16.74
CA CYS A 89 -7.13 0.67 15.51
C CYS A 89 -6.01 -0.35 15.69
N PHE A 90 -5.66 -0.76 16.92
CA PHE A 90 -4.63 -1.78 17.20
C PHE A 90 -3.26 -1.48 16.55
N GLY A 91 -2.91 -0.20 16.37
CA GLY A 91 -1.69 0.21 15.68
C GLY A 91 -1.65 -0.14 14.18
N LEU A 92 -2.80 -0.45 13.57
CA LEU A 92 -2.97 -0.63 12.13
C LEU A 92 -3.05 0.70 11.37
N VAL A 93 -3.29 1.79 12.10
CA VAL A 93 -3.39 3.15 11.56
C VAL A 93 -2.40 4.05 12.30
N GLU A 94 -1.88 5.04 11.60
CA GLU A 94 -1.09 6.14 12.14
C GLU A 94 -1.74 7.47 11.78
N LEU A 95 -1.86 8.35 12.76
CA LEU A 95 -2.30 9.72 12.50
C LEU A 95 -1.09 10.53 12.02
N ILE A 96 -1.12 10.95 10.76
CA ILE A 96 -0.04 11.73 10.17
C ILE A 96 -0.13 13.17 10.66
N GLU A 97 0.97 13.63 11.25
CA GLU A 97 1.16 15.03 11.61
C GLU A 97 2.08 15.67 10.57
N PRO A 98 1.51 16.32 9.54
CA PRO A 98 2.30 16.84 8.45
C PRO A 98 3.24 17.94 8.96
N LYS A 99 4.52 17.82 8.60
CA LYS A 99 5.57 18.80 8.90
C LYS A 99 5.81 19.79 7.76
N HIS A 100 5.20 19.52 6.61
CA HIS A 100 5.52 20.10 5.30
C HIS A 100 4.24 20.37 4.51
N ASN A 101 4.32 21.24 3.50
CA ASN A 101 3.23 21.56 2.57
C ASN A 101 3.74 21.40 1.11
N LEU A 102 2.90 21.62 0.09
CA LEU A 102 3.33 21.39 -1.29
C LEU A 102 4.42 22.37 -1.75
N ASP A 103 4.61 23.51 -1.07
CA ASP A 103 5.68 24.45 -1.40
C ASP A 103 7.07 23.89 -1.09
N THR A 104 7.19 23.00 -0.10
CA THR A 104 8.47 22.32 0.20
C THR A 104 8.85 21.25 -0.83
N VAL A 105 7.93 20.86 -1.72
CA VAL A 105 8.18 19.89 -2.78
C VAL A 105 8.83 20.58 -3.98
N GLY A 106 10.09 20.24 -4.25
CA GLY A 106 10.81 20.69 -5.45
C GLY A 106 10.25 20.10 -6.74
N GLY A 107 10.14 20.92 -7.79
CA GLY A 107 9.63 20.47 -9.10
C GLY A 107 8.14 20.08 -9.08
N MET A 108 7.77 19.11 -9.92
CA MET A 108 6.42 18.52 -9.98
C MET A 108 5.26 19.52 -10.14
N PHE A 109 5.47 20.59 -10.92
CA PHE A 109 4.53 21.71 -11.01
C PHE A 109 3.09 21.27 -11.36
N GLU A 110 2.93 20.42 -12.38
CA GLU A 110 1.61 19.91 -12.79
C GLU A 110 0.93 19.09 -11.70
N VAL A 111 1.68 18.23 -11.00
CA VAL A 111 1.14 17.42 -9.89
C VAL A 111 0.70 18.33 -8.75
N LYS A 112 1.51 19.31 -8.35
CA LYS A 112 1.17 20.26 -7.29
C LYS A 112 -0.08 21.07 -7.64
N ASN A 113 -0.19 21.55 -8.89
CA ASN A 113 -1.37 22.28 -9.35
C ASN A 113 -2.62 21.41 -9.35
N TYR A 114 -2.51 20.16 -9.80
CA TYR A 114 -3.61 19.21 -9.75
C TYR A 114 -4.08 18.95 -8.30
N LEU A 115 -3.14 18.70 -7.38
CA LEU A 115 -3.44 18.50 -5.96
C LEU A 115 -4.09 19.74 -5.35
N ARG A 116 -3.59 20.95 -5.64
CA ARG A 116 -4.20 22.20 -5.16
C ARG A 116 -5.63 22.40 -5.65
N ARG A 117 -5.92 22.05 -6.91
CA ARG A 117 -7.30 22.07 -7.43
C ARG A 117 -8.23 21.17 -6.62
N ILE A 118 -7.75 20.01 -6.20
CA ILE A 118 -8.51 19.11 -5.32
C ILE A 118 -8.76 19.77 -3.96
N ILE A 119 -7.74 20.39 -3.36
CA ILE A 119 -7.87 21.11 -2.08
C ILE A 119 -8.91 22.23 -2.19
N THR A 120 -8.85 23.05 -3.24
CA THR A 120 -9.83 24.11 -3.50
C THR A 120 -11.24 23.54 -3.62
N ASN A 121 -11.44 22.48 -4.41
CA ASN A 121 -12.76 21.85 -4.53
C ASN A 121 -13.29 21.30 -3.20
N ILE A 122 -12.43 20.76 -2.32
CA ILE A 122 -12.82 20.29 -0.99
C ILE A 122 -13.24 21.47 -0.10
N LYS A 123 -12.45 22.54 -0.07
CA LYS A 123 -12.73 23.75 0.73
C LYS A 123 -14.02 24.44 0.30
N ASP A 124 -14.28 24.49 -1.00
CA ASP A 124 -15.48 25.12 -1.57
C ASP A 124 -16.73 24.23 -1.48
N GLY A 125 -16.63 23.01 -0.94
CA GLY A 125 -17.74 22.05 -0.89
C GLY A 125 -18.13 21.47 -2.26
N ASN A 126 -17.31 21.69 -3.30
CA ASN A 126 -17.51 21.19 -4.66
C ASN A 126 -17.12 19.71 -4.80
N TYR A 127 -17.67 18.86 -3.93
CA TYR A 127 -17.27 17.46 -3.81
C TYR A 127 -17.42 16.65 -5.10
N ASN A 128 -18.38 17.00 -5.97
CA ASN A 128 -18.56 16.36 -7.28
C ASN A 128 -17.33 16.47 -8.20
N ARG A 129 -16.42 17.42 -7.94
CA ARG A 129 -15.17 17.63 -8.68
C ARG A 129 -13.95 17.01 -7.99
N VAL A 130 -14.16 16.31 -6.87
CA VAL A 130 -13.12 15.63 -6.11
C VAL A 130 -13.11 14.14 -6.51
N PRO A 131 -11.94 13.56 -6.85
CA PRO A 131 -11.86 12.14 -7.14
C PRO A 131 -12.10 11.31 -5.86
N MET A 132 -12.55 10.06 -6.02
CA MET A 132 -12.65 9.13 -4.88
C MET A 132 -11.28 8.76 -4.32
N GLY A 133 -10.28 8.72 -5.20
CA GLY A 133 -8.90 8.48 -4.81
C GLY A 133 -7.90 9.01 -5.83
N ILE A 134 -6.68 9.18 -5.37
CA ILE A 134 -5.50 9.59 -6.11
C ILE A 134 -4.52 8.41 -6.05
N PHE A 135 -3.93 8.05 -7.18
CA PHE A 135 -2.95 6.98 -7.23
C PHE A 135 -1.60 7.54 -7.71
N PHE A 136 -0.59 7.54 -6.84
CA PHE A 136 0.77 7.89 -7.19
C PHE A 136 1.52 6.63 -7.62
N VAL A 137 2.01 6.65 -8.85
CA VAL A 137 2.79 5.56 -9.45
C VAL A 137 4.15 6.10 -9.85
N GLY A 138 5.19 5.33 -9.56
CA GLY A 138 6.54 5.64 -10.05
C GLY A 138 7.62 4.88 -9.26
N PRO A 139 8.89 4.93 -9.72
CA PRO A 139 10.00 4.25 -9.07
C PRO A 139 10.18 4.62 -7.59
N MET A 140 10.82 3.76 -6.80
CA MET A 140 11.23 4.10 -5.44
C MET A 140 12.15 5.32 -5.44
N GLY A 141 12.05 6.16 -4.39
CA GLY A 141 12.89 7.35 -4.25
C GLY A 141 12.45 8.59 -5.04
N THR A 142 11.34 8.55 -5.80
CA THR A 142 10.84 9.73 -6.53
C THR A 142 10.06 10.73 -5.67
N GLY A 143 10.06 10.58 -4.35
CA GLY A 143 9.40 11.51 -3.43
C GLY A 143 7.88 11.35 -3.30
N LYS A 144 7.27 10.25 -3.78
CA LYS A 144 5.81 10.01 -3.67
C LYS A 144 5.27 10.18 -2.25
N THR A 145 5.91 9.54 -1.27
CA THR A 145 5.55 9.64 0.15
C THR A 145 5.69 11.08 0.66
N PHE A 146 6.77 11.76 0.28
CA PHE A 146 7.00 13.17 0.65
C PHE A 146 5.93 14.10 0.08
N VAL A 147 5.55 13.92 -1.20
CA VAL A 147 4.46 14.67 -1.85
C VAL A 147 3.11 14.37 -1.17
N ALA A 148 2.85 13.12 -0.80
CA ALA A 148 1.63 12.73 -0.10
C ALA A 148 1.53 13.37 1.29
N GLU A 149 2.62 13.39 2.05
CA GLU A 149 2.68 14.05 3.36
C GLU A 149 2.56 15.58 3.25
N ALA A 150 3.21 16.18 2.25
CA ALA A 150 3.08 17.59 1.92
C ALA A 150 1.64 17.95 1.52
N PHE A 151 0.99 17.10 0.72
CA PHE A 151 -0.42 17.25 0.37
C PHE A 151 -1.32 17.15 1.60
N ALA A 152 -1.06 16.21 2.51
CA ALA A 152 -1.77 16.09 3.77
C ALA A 152 -1.69 17.38 4.62
N GLY A 153 -0.53 18.05 4.62
CA GLY A 153 -0.32 19.33 5.31
C GLY A 153 -1.14 20.49 4.75
N GLU A 154 -1.38 20.50 3.44
CA GLU A 154 -2.09 21.61 2.77
C GLU A 154 -3.60 21.35 2.64
N CYS A 155 -4.01 20.07 2.61
CA CYS A 155 -5.39 19.66 2.38
C CYS A 155 -6.34 20.01 3.54
N GLY A 156 -5.82 20.11 4.77
CA GLY A 156 -6.61 20.45 5.97
C GLY A 156 -7.55 19.33 6.43
N LEU A 157 -7.46 18.13 5.84
CA LEU A 157 -8.15 16.93 6.27
C LEU A 157 -7.38 16.23 7.40
N THR A 158 -8.09 15.45 8.22
CA THR A 158 -7.42 14.52 9.14
C THR A 158 -6.71 13.45 8.31
N CYS A 159 -5.39 13.30 8.45
CA CYS A 159 -4.64 12.34 7.63
C CYS A 159 -4.35 11.05 8.40
N LEU A 160 -4.79 9.91 7.85
CA LEU A 160 -4.55 8.59 8.40
C LEU A 160 -3.71 7.77 7.42
N LYS A 161 -2.59 7.20 7.88
CA LYS A 161 -1.80 6.25 7.10
C LYS A 161 -2.07 4.84 7.59
N LEU A 162 -2.44 3.94 6.68
CA LEU A 162 -2.56 2.52 7.00
C LEU A 162 -1.16 1.89 7.09
N LYS A 163 -0.88 1.19 8.20
CA LYS A 163 0.39 0.50 8.46
C LYS A 163 0.37 -0.92 7.88
N ASN A 164 1.52 -1.37 7.36
CA ASN A 164 1.88 -2.72 6.88
C ASN A 164 0.70 -3.63 6.51
N PHE A 165 0.30 -3.58 5.23
CA PHE A 165 -0.85 -4.31 4.72
C PHE A 165 -0.68 -5.85 4.73
N ARG A 166 0.55 -6.38 4.58
CA ARG A 166 0.78 -7.84 4.47
C ARG A 166 0.86 -8.52 5.85
N ASP A 167 1.84 -8.14 6.67
CA ASP A 167 2.13 -8.83 7.94
C ASP A 167 1.06 -8.62 9.03
N LYS A 168 0.39 -7.47 9.01
CA LYS A 168 -0.62 -7.13 10.04
C LYS A 168 -2.04 -7.51 9.66
N TRP A 169 -2.29 -8.03 8.45
CA TRP A 169 -3.65 -8.43 8.04
C TRP A 169 -3.81 -9.93 7.81
N VAL A 170 -2.71 -10.66 7.57
CA VAL A 170 -2.66 -12.11 7.75
C VAL A 170 -2.89 -12.40 9.24
N GLY A 171 -4.02 -13.02 9.57
CA GLY A 171 -4.47 -13.25 10.94
C GLY A 171 -5.34 -12.15 11.58
N THR A 172 -5.60 -11.03 10.87
CA THR A 172 -6.48 -9.96 11.37
C THR A 172 -7.90 -10.16 10.87
N THR A 173 -8.85 -10.17 11.81
CA THR A 173 -10.27 -10.42 11.53
C THR A 173 -10.87 -9.25 10.74
N GLU A 174 -11.84 -9.52 9.85
CA GLU A 174 -12.66 -8.50 9.16
C GLU A 174 -13.22 -7.44 10.13
N ALA A 175 -13.48 -7.84 11.38
CA ALA A 175 -13.92 -6.96 12.46
C ALA A 175 -12.96 -5.80 12.75
N ASN A 176 -11.65 -5.96 12.54
CA ASN A 176 -10.68 -4.88 12.72
C ASN A 176 -10.70 -3.90 11.53
N LEU A 177 -10.95 -4.38 10.30
CA LEU A 177 -11.21 -3.49 9.16
C LEU A 177 -12.46 -2.65 9.39
N GLU A 178 -13.54 -3.28 9.83
CA GLU A 178 -14.80 -2.58 10.08
C GLU A 178 -14.64 -1.48 11.13
N LYS A 179 -13.87 -1.73 12.20
CA LYS A 179 -13.55 -0.67 13.18
C LYS A 179 -12.82 0.51 12.55
N ILE A 180 -11.84 0.26 11.67
CA ILE A 180 -11.10 1.33 10.98
C ILE A 180 -12.05 2.11 10.06
N LEU A 181 -12.84 1.43 9.23
CA LEU A 181 -13.76 2.07 8.30
C LEU A 181 -14.85 2.89 9.02
N ASN A 182 -15.38 2.39 10.13
CA ASN A 182 -16.33 3.12 10.97
C ASN A 182 -15.70 4.35 11.64
N MET A 183 -14.44 4.24 12.08
CA MET A 183 -13.71 5.39 12.60
C MET A 183 -13.46 6.45 11.52
N VAL A 184 -13.07 6.03 10.31
CA VAL A 184 -12.91 6.94 9.16
C VAL A 184 -14.22 7.68 8.89
N LYS A 185 -15.35 6.97 8.84
CA LYS A 185 -16.68 7.58 8.65
C LYS A 185 -16.99 8.60 9.75
N ALA A 186 -16.69 8.26 11.02
CA ALA A 186 -16.94 9.14 12.17
C ALA A 186 -16.06 10.40 12.20
N LEU A 187 -14.88 10.36 11.58
CA LEU A 187 -14.01 11.53 11.43
C LEU A 187 -14.56 12.54 10.40
N GLY A 188 -15.40 12.09 9.47
CA GLY A 188 -16.10 12.92 8.49
C GLY A 188 -15.24 13.45 7.34
N SER A 189 -14.06 14.01 7.63
CA SER A 189 -13.17 14.65 6.65
C SER A 189 -11.74 14.10 6.77
N VAL A 190 -11.42 13.09 5.95
CA VAL A 190 -10.21 12.27 6.10
C VAL A 190 -9.47 12.05 4.78
N LEU A 191 -8.14 12.20 4.81
CA LEU A 191 -7.22 11.68 3.80
C LEU A 191 -6.67 10.34 4.27
N ILE A 192 -6.96 9.25 3.56
CA ILE A 192 -6.39 7.93 3.85
C ILE A 192 -5.21 7.67 2.93
N ILE A 193 -4.02 7.47 3.50
CA ILE A 193 -2.81 7.12 2.78
C ILE A 193 -2.57 5.61 2.86
N MET A 194 -2.42 4.98 1.71
CA MET A 194 -1.94 3.60 1.58
C MET A 194 -0.62 3.60 0.81
N ASP A 195 0.44 3.16 1.47
CA ASP A 195 1.77 3.04 0.86
C ASP A 195 2.07 1.57 0.50
N GLU A 196 2.90 1.35 -0.52
CA GLU A 196 3.35 0.04 -0.98
C GLU A 196 2.23 -0.99 -1.24
N VAL A 197 1.10 -0.56 -1.82
CA VAL A 197 -0.04 -1.45 -2.08
C VAL A 197 0.31 -2.61 -3.03
N ASP A 198 1.34 -2.47 -3.85
CA ASP A 198 1.88 -3.57 -4.66
C ASP A 198 2.39 -4.74 -3.83
N ARG A 199 3.02 -4.51 -2.66
CA ARG A 199 3.47 -5.60 -1.77
C ARG A 199 2.30 -6.34 -1.14
N ALA A 200 1.18 -5.65 -1.00
CA ALA A 200 -0.07 -6.20 -0.51
C ALA A 200 -0.75 -7.08 -1.59
N LEU A 201 -0.84 -6.55 -2.82
CA LEU A 201 -1.55 -7.17 -3.93
C LEU A 201 -0.75 -8.26 -4.66
N GLY A 202 0.59 -8.22 -4.63
CA GLY A 202 1.48 -9.12 -5.36
C GLY A 202 1.72 -10.51 -4.73
N GLY A 203 1.04 -10.85 -3.65
CA GLY A 203 1.14 -12.15 -2.99
C GLY A 203 0.15 -13.18 -3.51
N GLY A 204 0.30 -13.62 -4.75
CA GLY A 204 -0.41 -14.79 -5.26
C GLY A 204 0.38 -16.07 -5.00
N ASN A 205 -0.26 -17.03 -4.31
CA ASN A 205 0.16 -18.43 -4.10
C ASN A 205 1.08 -18.74 -2.90
N ASP A 206 0.64 -18.40 -1.68
CA ASP A 206 0.90 -19.30 -0.55
C ASP A 206 -0.35 -20.18 -0.34
N GLU A 207 -0.20 -21.49 -0.56
CA GLU A 207 -1.17 -22.51 -0.15
C GLU A 207 -1.28 -22.50 1.39
N GLY A 208 -2.08 -21.58 1.93
CA GLY A 208 -2.24 -21.50 3.37
C GLY A 208 -3.02 -20.35 3.99
N ASP A 209 -3.60 -19.36 3.28
CA ASP A 209 -4.50 -18.36 3.93
C ASP A 209 -5.36 -17.50 2.97
N SER A 210 -5.60 -17.95 1.73
CA SER A 210 -6.09 -17.10 0.61
C SER A 210 -7.52 -16.53 0.75
N GLY A 211 -8.30 -16.99 1.74
CA GLY A 211 -9.71 -16.59 1.91
C GLY A 211 -9.93 -15.29 2.69
N THR A 212 -9.05 -14.97 3.65
CA THR A 212 -9.26 -13.83 4.56
C THR A 212 -8.80 -12.53 3.92
N SER A 213 -7.61 -12.52 3.31
CA SER A 213 -7.05 -11.33 2.65
C SER A 213 -7.92 -10.86 1.48
N SER A 214 -8.45 -11.78 0.67
CA SER A 214 -9.29 -11.45 -0.49
C SER A 214 -10.59 -10.72 -0.10
N ARG A 215 -11.19 -11.05 1.05
CA ARG A 215 -12.40 -10.37 1.57
C ARG A 215 -12.10 -8.98 2.12
N VAL A 216 -10.97 -8.81 2.83
CA VAL A 216 -10.49 -7.51 3.31
C VAL A 216 -10.31 -6.53 2.13
N TYR A 217 -9.67 -6.98 1.04
CA TYR A 217 -9.52 -6.17 -0.18
C TYR A 217 -10.87 -5.81 -0.80
N ALA A 218 -11.80 -6.78 -0.89
CA ALA A 218 -13.13 -6.53 -1.44
C ALA A 218 -13.86 -5.43 -0.66
N ARG A 219 -13.77 -5.45 0.68
CA ARG A 219 -14.38 -4.42 1.54
C ARG A 219 -13.75 -3.04 1.39
N ILE A 220 -12.43 -2.95 1.29
CA ILE A 220 -11.75 -1.66 1.01
C ILE A 220 -12.22 -1.12 -0.35
N LYS A 221 -12.27 -1.98 -1.38
CA LYS A 221 -12.72 -1.60 -2.72
C LYS A 221 -14.19 -1.12 -2.73
N GLU A 222 -15.06 -1.82 -2.01
CA GLU A 222 -16.46 -1.42 -1.83
C GLU A 222 -16.55 -0.04 -1.20
N PHE A 223 -15.83 0.18 -0.09
CA PHE A 223 -15.81 1.46 0.62
C PHE A 223 -15.24 2.61 -0.25
N MET A 224 -14.18 2.35 -1.01
CA MET A 224 -13.62 3.30 -1.96
C MET A 224 -14.58 3.67 -3.10
N SER A 225 -15.50 2.78 -3.45
CA SER A 225 -16.44 2.97 -4.56
C SER A 225 -17.72 3.70 -4.13
N ASP A 226 -17.98 3.80 -2.84
CA ASP A 226 -19.15 4.47 -2.28
C ASP A 226 -19.07 6.00 -2.46
N THR A 227 -19.79 6.51 -3.45
CA THR A 227 -19.81 7.93 -3.82
C THR A 227 -20.35 8.86 -2.73
N THR A 228 -21.07 8.35 -1.72
CA THR A 228 -21.53 9.18 -0.58
C THR A 228 -20.36 9.70 0.26
N ASN A 229 -19.19 9.05 0.15
CA ASN A 229 -17.94 9.44 0.79
C ASN A 229 -17.14 10.47 -0.03
N ARG A 230 -17.55 10.82 -1.25
CA ARG A 230 -16.79 11.71 -2.13
C ARG A 230 -16.56 13.07 -1.46
N GLY A 231 -15.32 13.57 -1.50
CA GLY A 231 -14.92 14.86 -0.92
C GLY A 231 -14.81 14.87 0.61
N LYS A 232 -15.43 13.89 1.28
CA LYS A 232 -15.32 13.63 2.72
C LYS A 232 -14.16 12.68 3.03
N ILE A 233 -14.03 11.62 2.24
CA ILE A 233 -12.96 10.64 2.34
C ILE A 233 -12.21 10.64 1.02
N LEU A 234 -10.93 11.01 1.08
CA LEU A 234 -10.04 11.00 -0.07
C LEU A 234 -9.00 9.90 0.12
N TRP A 235 -8.96 8.94 -0.80
CA TRP A 235 -7.93 7.91 -0.80
C TRP A 235 -6.69 8.41 -1.54
N LEU A 236 -5.50 8.24 -0.95
CA LEU A 236 -4.23 8.45 -1.63
C LEU A 236 -3.44 7.16 -1.54
N ILE A 237 -3.35 6.49 -2.67
CA ILE A 237 -2.67 5.21 -2.80
C ILE A 237 -1.34 5.46 -3.48
N MET A 238 -0.29 4.78 -3.03
CA MET A 238 1.03 4.85 -3.61
C MET A 238 1.51 3.44 -3.95
N SER A 239 2.06 3.29 -5.15
CA SER A 239 2.71 2.05 -5.58
C SER A 239 4.09 2.33 -6.17
N ASN A 240 5.04 1.47 -5.83
CA ASN A 240 6.43 1.61 -6.22
C ASN A 240 6.78 0.90 -7.54
N ARG A 241 5.95 -0.04 -8.02
CA ARG A 241 6.25 -0.86 -9.21
C ARG A 241 4.99 -1.41 -9.90
N PRO A 242 4.79 -1.03 -11.18
CA PRO A 242 4.52 -2.05 -12.20
C PRO A 242 5.57 -2.08 -13.33
N ASP A 243 6.43 -1.07 -13.43
CA ASP A 243 7.18 -0.80 -14.67
C ASP A 243 8.71 -0.91 -14.55
N LYS A 244 9.28 -0.95 -13.32
CA LYS A 244 10.74 -1.02 -13.10
C LYS A 244 11.15 -2.41 -12.63
N LEU A 245 11.81 -3.15 -13.52
CA LEU A 245 12.43 -4.43 -13.19
C LEU A 245 13.59 -4.23 -12.23
N ASP A 246 13.67 -5.11 -11.23
CA ASP A 246 14.77 -5.15 -10.28
C ASP A 246 16.00 -5.83 -10.90
N ILE A 247 16.90 -5.02 -11.46
CA ILE A 247 18.09 -5.51 -12.17
C ILE A 247 19.02 -6.32 -11.25
N ASP A 248 19.11 -5.95 -9.97
CA ASP A 248 19.95 -6.66 -9.00
C ASP A 248 19.38 -8.04 -8.68
N LEU A 249 18.06 -8.17 -8.50
CA LEU A 249 17.42 -9.48 -8.34
C LEU A 249 17.51 -10.32 -9.61
N MET A 250 17.34 -9.70 -10.77
CA MET A 250 17.52 -10.39 -12.06
C MET A 250 18.96 -10.89 -12.23
N ASN A 251 19.97 -10.12 -11.82
CA ASN A 251 21.37 -10.54 -11.83
C ASN A 251 21.65 -11.68 -10.85
N LYS A 252 21.08 -11.62 -9.64
CA LYS A 252 21.20 -12.72 -8.66
C LYS A 252 20.61 -14.02 -9.22
N ALA A 253 19.43 -13.96 -9.83
CA ALA A 253 18.83 -15.14 -10.48
C ALA A 253 19.60 -15.58 -11.74
N ALA A 254 20.12 -14.65 -12.54
CA ALA A 254 20.95 -14.96 -13.70
C ALA A 254 22.26 -15.66 -13.28
N PHE A 255 22.86 -15.26 -12.16
CA PHE A 255 24.05 -15.89 -11.61
C PHE A 255 23.81 -17.36 -11.25
N GLU A 256 22.61 -17.72 -10.79
CA GLU A 256 22.26 -19.11 -10.48
C GLU A 256 22.29 -20.00 -11.73
N LEU A 257 22.08 -19.47 -12.93
CA LEU A 257 22.15 -20.24 -14.18
C LEU A 257 23.53 -20.91 -14.37
N LEU A 258 24.60 -20.31 -13.85
CA LEU A 258 25.96 -20.87 -13.96
C LEU A 258 26.11 -22.19 -13.17
N ASN A 259 25.22 -22.45 -12.22
CA ASN A 259 25.23 -23.66 -11.39
C ASN A 259 24.52 -24.86 -12.04
N TYR A 260 23.89 -24.66 -13.21
CA TYR A 260 23.10 -25.69 -13.89
C TYR A 260 23.68 -26.07 -15.26
N THR A 261 23.36 -27.29 -15.69
CA THR A 261 23.70 -27.79 -17.02
C THR A 261 22.49 -28.25 -17.80
N ASP A 262 21.45 -28.76 -17.15
CA ASP A 262 20.20 -29.18 -17.79
C ASP A 262 19.19 -28.04 -17.85
N PHE A 263 18.94 -27.51 -19.05
CA PHE A 263 18.00 -26.41 -19.28
C PHE A 263 16.73 -26.85 -20.02
N SER A 264 16.29 -28.10 -19.79
CA SER A 264 15.06 -28.66 -20.37
C SER A 264 13.82 -27.78 -20.14
N CYS A 265 13.72 -27.12 -18.98
CA CYS A 265 12.64 -26.19 -18.63
C CYS A 265 12.57 -24.95 -19.55
N PHE A 266 13.66 -24.57 -20.21
CA PHE A 266 13.70 -23.43 -21.14
C PHE A 266 13.66 -23.86 -22.61
N SER A 267 13.76 -25.17 -22.87
CA SER A 267 13.64 -25.73 -24.21
C SER A 267 12.16 -25.81 -24.64
N LYS A 268 11.93 -25.74 -25.95
CA LYS A 268 10.60 -26.04 -26.52
C LYS A 268 10.42 -27.55 -26.59
N SER A 269 9.25 -28.07 -26.22
CA SER A 269 8.93 -29.50 -26.38
C SER A 269 9.02 -29.92 -27.86
N ASN A 270 9.42 -31.17 -28.13
CA ASN A 270 9.54 -31.78 -29.47
C ASN A 270 10.56 -31.12 -30.41
N THR A 271 11.75 -30.76 -29.91
CA THR A 271 12.88 -30.32 -30.75
C THR A 271 13.73 -31.51 -31.22
N GLN A 272 14.36 -31.40 -32.40
CA GLN A 272 15.27 -32.41 -32.99
C GLN A 272 16.66 -32.44 -32.29
N THR A 273 16.74 -32.07 -31.02
CA THR A 273 18.01 -31.92 -30.28
C THR A 273 18.27 -33.12 -29.38
N PHE A 274 19.42 -33.78 -29.54
CA PHE A 274 19.81 -34.99 -28.80
C PHE A 274 20.13 -34.76 -27.31
N THR A 275 20.28 -33.51 -26.87
CA THR A 275 20.55 -33.16 -25.47
C THR A 275 20.07 -31.74 -25.13
N ASN A 276 19.60 -31.54 -23.90
CA ASN A 276 19.25 -30.24 -23.34
C ASN A 276 20.37 -29.69 -22.43
N ASN A 277 21.52 -30.34 -22.42
CA ASN A 277 22.66 -29.87 -21.65
C ASN A 277 23.33 -28.69 -22.37
N CYS A 278 23.62 -27.65 -21.60
CA CYS A 278 24.25 -26.41 -22.03
C CYS A 278 25.05 -25.88 -20.83
N LYS A 279 26.29 -25.45 -21.04
CA LYS A 279 27.11 -24.84 -20.00
C LYS A 279 27.15 -23.33 -20.22
N ILE A 280 26.54 -22.59 -19.30
CA ILE A 280 26.56 -21.12 -19.31
C ILE A 280 27.86 -20.66 -18.63
N VAL A 281 28.57 -19.76 -19.29
CA VAL A 281 29.83 -19.17 -18.82
C VAL A 281 29.57 -17.80 -18.20
N GLN A 282 28.62 -17.05 -18.76
CA GLN A 282 28.28 -15.70 -18.32
C GLN A 282 26.79 -15.43 -18.50
N ALA A 283 26.18 -14.75 -17.55
CA ALA A 283 24.81 -14.24 -17.65
C ALA A 283 24.70 -12.94 -16.84
N ILE A 284 24.52 -11.80 -17.52
CA ILE A 284 24.50 -10.46 -16.90
C ILE A 284 23.32 -9.65 -17.45
N VAL A 285 22.65 -8.92 -16.58
CA VAL A 285 21.60 -7.96 -16.91
C VAL A 285 22.10 -6.56 -16.60
N GLU A 286 22.08 -5.66 -17.56
CA GLU A 286 22.54 -4.28 -17.41
C GLU A 286 21.52 -3.28 -17.96
N GLU A 287 21.48 -2.08 -17.39
CA GLU A 287 20.72 -0.96 -17.95
C GLU A 287 21.65 -0.10 -18.81
N GLN A 288 21.37 -0.02 -20.11
CA GLN A 288 22.15 0.76 -21.08
C GLN A 288 21.22 1.62 -21.92
N ASN A 289 21.48 2.92 -22.00
CA ASN A 289 20.73 3.88 -22.83
C ASN A 289 19.20 3.81 -22.65
N GLY A 290 18.73 3.61 -21.41
CA GLY A 290 17.30 3.48 -21.09
C GLY A 290 16.64 2.17 -21.53
N SER A 291 17.44 1.18 -21.93
CA SER A 291 17.03 -0.19 -22.24
C SER A 291 17.70 -1.19 -21.29
N ILE A 292 17.08 -2.34 -21.08
CA ILE A 292 17.66 -3.45 -20.31
C ILE A 292 18.26 -4.45 -21.30
N VAL A 293 19.55 -4.71 -21.15
CA VAL A 293 20.31 -5.64 -21.99
C VAL A 293 20.64 -6.87 -21.15
N PHE A 294 20.25 -8.04 -21.62
CA PHE A 294 20.68 -9.32 -21.05
C PHE A 294 21.72 -9.96 -21.97
N THR A 295 22.93 -10.14 -21.45
CA THR A 295 24.05 -10.77 -22.14
C THR A 295 24.28 -12.15 -21.55
N ILE A 296 24.29 -13.17 -22.41
CA ILE A 296 24.51 -14.57 -22.02
C ILE A 296 25.53 -15.23 -22.96
N GLU A 297 26.46 -15.97 -22.38
CA GLU A 297 27.49 -16.75 -23.08
C GLU A 297 27.39 -18.22 -22.67
N ALA A 298 27.43 -19.12 -23.65
CA ALA A 298 27.37 -20.55 -23.44
C ALA A 298 28.05 -21.32 -24.56
N ASP A 299 28.37 -22.59 -24.31
CA ASP A 299 28.92 -23.53 -25.32
C ASP A 299 27.93 -23.88 -26.44
N ARG A 300 26.63 -23.77 -26.17
CA ARG A 300 25.52 -23.95 -27.11
C ARG A 300 24.25 -23.28 -26.60
N PHE A 301 23.29 -23.02 -27.47
CA PHE A 301 21.95 -22.57 -27.07
C PHE A 301 20.86 -23.49 -27.62
N LEU A 302 19.86 -23.81 -26.80
CA LEU A 302 18.67 -24.55 -27.25
C LEU A 302 17.68 -23.58 -27.92
N ARG A 303 16.84 -24.11 -28.82
CA ARG A 303 15.84 -23.31 -29.52
C ARG A 303 14.91 -22.64 -28.51
N ASN A 304 14.79 -21.31 -28.61
CA ASN A 304 13.94 -20.47 -27.76
C ASN A 304 14.37 -20.36 -26.28
N MET A 305 15.50 -20.96 -25.90
CA MET A 305 16.01 -20.99 -24.51
C MET A 305 16.26 -19.60 -23.96
N VAL A 306 17.08 -18.79 -24.63
CA VAL A 306 17.43 -17.43 -24.16
C VAL A 306 16.18 -16.60 -23.91
N ARG A 307 15.17 -16.70 -24.79
CA ARG A 307 13.91 -15.97 -24.66
C ARG A 307 13.08 -16.45 -23.46
N ALA A 308 13.08 -17.75 -23.16
CA ALA A 308 12.41 -18.30 -21.99
C ALA A 308 13.14 -17.94 -20.68
N ILE A 309 14.47 -17.94 -20.69
CA ILE A 309 15.30 -17.47 -19.56
C ILE A 309 14.96 -16.01 -19.25
N VAL A 310 15.06 -15.11 -20.23
CA VAL A 310 14.74 -13.69 -20.05
C VAL A 310 13.30 -13.52 -19.54
N GLY A 311 12.34 -14.25 -20.11
CA GLY A 311 10.95 -14.21 -19.64
C GLY A 311 10.76 -14.64 -18.19
N THR A 312 11.59 -15.56 -17.69
CA THR A 312 11.55 -16.02 -16.30
C THR A 312 12.28 -15.06 -15.37
N LEU A 313 13.41 -14.50 -15.81
CA LEU A 313 14.13 -13.43 -15.08
C LEU A 313 13.27 -12.18 -14.93
N VAL A 314 12.46 -11.82 -15.94
CA VAL A 314 11.49 -10.72 -15.83
C VAL A 314 10.49 -10.95 -14.70
N ARG A 315 10.01 -12.19 -14.49
CA ARG A 315 9.12 -12.52 -13.36
C ARG A 315 9.82 -12.30 -12.01
N VAL A 316 11.11 -12.67 -11.91
CA VAL A 316 11.95 -12.36 -10.73
C VAL A 316 12.11 -10.84 -10.55
N GLY A 317 12.44 -10.12 -11.62
CA GLY A 317 12.61 -8.66 -11.60
C GLY A 317 11.32 -7.89 -11.24
N LYS A 318 10.16 -8.50 -11.48
CA LYS A 318 8.85 -8.00 -11.04
C LYS A 318 8.45 -8.42 -9.62
N ASN A 319 9.27 -9.22 -8.94
CA ASN A 319 8.94 -9.90 -7.67
C ASN A 319 7.71 -10.82 -7.75
N GLU A 320 7.39 -11.36 -8.93
CA GLU A 320 6.31 -12.37 -9.08
C GLU A 320 6.74 -13.74 -8.55
N ILE A 321 8.04 -14.01 -8.56
CA ILE A 321 8.69 -15.22 -8.03
C ILE A 321 10.01 -14.83 -7.37
N ASN A 322 10.45 -15.56 -6.35
CA ASN A 322 11.74 -15.34 -5.69
C ASN A 322 12.87 -16.20 -6.34
N ILE A 323 14.09 -16.13 -5.79
CA ILE A 323 15.26 -16.86 -6.33
C ILE A 323 15.12 -18.38 -6.12
N ASP A 324 14.53 -18.82 -5.01
CA ASP A 324 14.34 -20.25 -4.74
C ASP A 324 13.27 -20.85 -5.66
N ASP A 325 12.20 -20.10 -5.94
CA ASP A 325 11.21 -20.45 -6.96
C ASP A 325 11.84 -20.56 -8.35
N PHE A 326 12.76 -19.64 -8.68
CA PHE A 326 13.51 -19.67 -9.94
C PHE A 326 14.34 -20.95 -10.06
N LYS A 327 15.04 -21.36 -8.99
CA LYS A 327 15.77 -22.64 -8.92
C LYS A 327 14.81 -23.83 -9.09
N ALA A 328 13.70 -23.84 -8.36
CA ALA A 328 12.69 -24.89 -8.45
C ALA A 328 12.11 -25.02 -9.87
N ILE A 329 11.91 -23.91 -10.60
CA ILE A 329 11.51 -23.94 -12.01
C ILE A 329 12.55 -24.64 -12.87
N ILE A 330 13.84 -24.36 -12.66
CA ILE A 330 14.93 -25.02 -13.39
C ILE A 330 14.93 -26.53 -13.10
N ASP A 331 14.90 -26.88 -11.82
CA ASP A 331 14.90 -28.26 -11.33
C ASP A 331 13.68 -29.06 -11.79
N SER A 332 12.54 -28.40 -12.02
CA SER A 332 11.33 -29.06 -12.50
C SER A 332 11.46 -29.65 -13.91
N LYS A 333 12.41 -29.14 -14.71
CA LYS A 333 12.61 -29.49 -16.14
C LYS A 333 11.36 -29.34 -17.01
N ASN A 334 10.31 -28.70 -16.49
CA ASN A 334 9.02 -28.58 -17.12
C ASN A 334 8.84 -27.18 -17.71
N ARG A 335 8.69 -27.11 -19.05
CA ARG A 335 8.54 -25.84 -19.76
C ARG A 335 7.33 -25.03 -19.30
N SER A 336 6.24 -25.67 -18.87
CA SER A 336 5.03 -24.97 -18.44
C SER A 336 5.24 -24.10 -17.20
N ASN A 337 6.27 -24.40 -16.39
CA ASN A 337 6.57 -23.65 -15.17
C ASN A 337 7.43 -22.39 -15.45
N ALA A 338 8.19 -22.40 -16.55
CA ALA A 338 9.03 -21.29 -16.95
C ALA A 338 8.22 -20.12 -17.52
N GLY A 339 8.78 -18.91 -17.43
CA GLY A 339 8.15 -17.68 -17.92
C GLY A 339 7.79 -17.73 -19.41
N GLN A 340 6.84 -16.88 -19.80
CA GLN A 340 6.49 -16.70 -21.21
C GLN A 340 7.72 -16.20 -21.96
N SER A 341 8.01 -16.82 -23.11
CA SER A 341 9.16 -16.39 -23.91
C SER A 341 8.94 -14.97 -24.44
N VAL A 342 9.87 -14.07 -24.13
CA VAL A 342 9.85 -12.69 -24.64
C VAL A 342 9.90 -12.68 -26.17
N PRO A 343 9.41 -11.63 -26.87
CA PRO A 343 9.56 -11.52 -28.32
C PRO A 343 11.01 -11.67 -28.79
N ALA A 344 11.23 -12.14 -30.02
CA ALA A 344 12.59 -12.28 -30.57
C ALA A 344 13.20 -10.94 -31.02
N CYS A 345 12.41 -9.87 -31.00
CA CYS A 345 12.83 -8.52 -31.37
C CYS A 345 13.95 -8.07 -30.42
N GLY A 346 15.18 -7.95 -30.94
CA GLY A 346 16.36 -7.56 -30.16
C GLY A 346 17.26 -8.72 -29.69
N LEU A 347 16.97 -9.98 -30.06
CA LEU A 347 17.91 -11.09 -29.87
C LEU A 347 18.86 -11.17 -31.07
N PHE A 348 20.17 -11.02 -30.83
CA PHE A 348 21.20 -11.15 -31.85
C PHE A 348 22.44 -11.86 -31.29
N LEU A 349 23.15 -12.57 -32.16
CA LEU A 349 24.44 -13.20 -31.84
C LEU A 349 25.53 -12.14 -31.93
N VAL A 350 26.29 -11.95 -30.85
CA VAL A 350 27.32 -10.89 -30.78
C VAL A 350 28.69 -11.42 -31.21
N LYS A 351 29.09 -12.59 -30.71
CA LYS A 351 30.42 -13.18 -30.92
C LYS A 351 30.34 -14.69 -30.85
N VAL A 352 31.22 -15.37 -31.59
CA VAL A 352 31.49 -16.81 -31.45
C VAL A 352 32.99 -16.97 -31.25
N GLU A 353 33.38 -17.67 -30.20
CA GLU A 353 34.78 -17.98 -29.91
C GLU A 353 35.03 -19.46 -30.15
N TYR A 354 36.11 -19.77 -30.88
CA TYR A 354 36.59 -21.12 -31.08
C TYR A 354 37.86 -21.30 -30.26
N PRO A 355 37.83 -22.07 -29.15
CA PRO A 355 38.96 -22.16 -28.22
C PRO A 355 40.24 -22.78 -28.84
N PHE A 356 40.15 -23.29 -30.07
CA PHE A 356 41.24 -23.93 -30.81
C PHE A 356 41.78 -23.07 -31.97
N ILE A 357 41.21 -21.88 -32.22
CA ILE A 357 41.69 -20.93 -33.23
C ILE A 357 42.18 -19.69 -32.48
N ASN A 358 43.46 -19.68 -32.11
CA ASN A 358 44.18 -18.49 -31.66
C ASN A 358 45.02 -17.94 -32.80
#